data_AF-W9SN20-F1
#
_entry.id   AF-W9SN20-F1
#
_cell.length_a   1.000
_cell.length_b   1.000
_cell.length_c   1.000
_cell.angle_alpha   90.00
_cell.angle_beta   90.00
_cell.angle_gamma   90.00
#
_symmetry.space_group_name_H-M   'P 1'
#
loop_
_entity.id
_entity.type
_entity.pdbx_description
1 polymer ?
#
loop_
_entity_poly.entity_id
_entity_poly.type
_entity_poly.pdbx_seq_one_letter_code
_entity_poly.pdbx_strand_id
1 'polypeptide(L)' 'MAQFIINMNNSLPASQKFIIHVLDSTHLFVQPNAAEMIRGAIAEFRDRNSYEKPA' A
#
# COMPACT_ATOMS: atom_id res chain seq x y z
N MET A 1 5.23 -6.37 -1.14
CA MET A 1 4.39 -5.20 -0.78
C MET A 1 3.40 -4.79 -1.85
N ALA A 2 3.67 -4.99 -3.15
CA ALA A 2 2.70 -4.68 -4.21
C ALA A 2 1.30 -5.30 -3.98
N GLN A 3 1.23 -6.58 -3.58
CA GLN A 3 -0.03 -7.25 -3.25
C GLN A 3 -0.79 -6.59 -2.08
N PHE A 4 -0.09 -6.10 -1.05
CA PHE A 4 -0.70 -5.36 0.05
C PHE A 4 -1.35 -4.07 -0.45
N ILE A 5 -0.66 -3.32 -1.31
CA ILE A 5 -1.17 -2.06 -1.89
C ILE A 5 -2.36 -2.33 -2.82
N ILE A 6 -2.31 -3.40 -3.61
CA ILE A 6 -3.43 -3.82 -4.47
C ILE A 6 -4.65 -4.17 -3.62
N ASN A 7 -4.46 -4.93 -2.55
CA ASN A 7 -5.54 -5.27 -1.62
C ASN A 7 -6.11 -4.03 -0.96
N MET A 8 -5.26 -3.11 -0.49
CA MET A 8 -5.68 -1.82 0.07
C MET A 8 -6.53 -1.00 -0.91
N ASN A 9 -6.11 -0.94 -2.18
CA ASN A 9 -6.87 -0.25 -3.23
C ASN A 9 -8.22 -0.93 -3.52
N ASN A 10 -8.29 -2.26 -3.46
CA ASN A 10 -9.52 -3.01 -3.68
C ASN A 10 -10.52 -2.88 -2.53
N SER A 11 -10.04 -2.62 -1.31
CA SER A 11 -10.89 -2.34 -0.14
C SER A 11 -11.54 -0.96 -0.17
N LEU A 12 -11.08 -0.05 -1.04
CA LEU A 12 -11.62 1.31 -1.15
C LEU A 12 -12.80 1.39 -2.13
N PRO A 13 -13.76 2.30 -1.89
CA PRO A 13 -14.80 2.65 -2.85
C PRO A 13 -14.21 3.09 -4.20
N ALA A 14 -14.95 2.88 -5.29
CA ALA A 14 -14.48 3.20 -6.66
C ALA A 14 -14.00 4.66 -6.83
N SER A 15 -14.61 5.61 -6.12
CA SER A 15 -14.22 7.02 -6.13
C SER A 15 -12.88 7.32 -5.45
N GLN A 16 -12.38 6.40 -4.63
CA GLN A 16 -11.16 6.54 -3.82
C GLN A 16 -10.05 5.59 -4.27
N LYS A 17 -10.27 4.83 -5.36
CA LYS A 17 -9.22 4.00 -5.95
C LYS A 17 -8.11 4.89 -6.50
N PHE A 18 -6.88 4.52 -6.19
CA PHE A 18 -5.69 5.30 -6.49
C PHE A 18 -4.73 4.58 -7.44
N ILE A 19 -4.92 3.27 -7.70
CA ILE A 19 -4.16 2.55 -8.72
C ILE A 19 -4.77 2.83 -10.09
N ILE A 20 -3.96 3.40 -10.98
CA ILE A 20 -4.32 3.68 -12.38
C ILE A 20 -4.01 2.45 -13.24
N HIS A 21 -2.81 1.87 -13.06
CA HIS A 21 -2.38 0.69 -13.79
C HIS A 21 -1.38 -0.16 -13.00
N VAL A 22 -1.41 -1.47 -13.22
CA VAL A 22 -0.39 -2.41 -12.75
C VAL A 22 0.55 -2.65 -13.92
N LEU A 23 1.80 -2.21 -13.80
CA LEU A 23 2.78 -2.33 -14.88
C LEU A 23 3.39 -3.73 -14.90
N ASP A 24 3.70 -4.26 -13.71
CA ASP A 24 4.13 -5.64 -13.50
C ASP A 24 3.90 -6.06 -12.03
N SER A 25 4.47 -7.19 -11.62
CA SER A 25 4.33 -7.71 -10.25
C SER A 25 4.94 -6.82 -9.14
N THR A 26 5.81 -5.90 -9.50
CA THR A 26 6.58 -5.03 -8.60
C THR A 26 6.31 -3.53 -8.79
N HIS A 27 5.79 -3.12 -9.95
CA HIS A 27 5.58 -1.74 -10.34
C HIS A 27 4.09 -1.42 -10.48
N LEU A 28 3.65 -0.41 -9.73
CA LEU A 28 2.29 0.12 -9.74
C LEU A 28 2.32 1.57 -10.19
N PHE A 29 1.47 1.92 -11.16
CA PHE A 29 1.23 3.29 -11.55
C PHE A 29 0.03 3.83 -10.76
N VAL A 30 0.29 4.80 -9.89
CA VAL A 30 -0.66 5.32 -8.91
C VAL A 30 -0.82 6.84 -9.02
N GLN A 31 -1.91 7.36 -8.49
CA GLN A 31 -2.12 8.80 -8.40
C GLN A 31 -1.08 9.46 -7.45
N PRO A 32 -0.56 10.66 -7.76
CA PRO A 32 0.51 11.30 -6.97
C PRO A 32 0.13 11.59 -5.52
N ASN A 33 -1.12 11.98 -5.28
CA ASN A 33 -1.67 12.25 -3.94
C ASN A 33 -1.70 11.00 -3.04
N ALA A 34 -1.77 9.80 -3.62
CA ALA A 34 -1.78 8.55 -2.86
C ALA A 34 -0.38 8.12 -2.41
N ALA A 35 0.69 8.71 -2.94
CA ALA A 35 2.06 8.29 -2.64
C ALA A 35 2.42 8.47 -1.15
N GLU A 36 1.96 9.55 -0.50
CA GLU A 36 2.16 9.78 0.93
C GLU A 36 1.36 8.80 1.79
N MET A 37 0.09 8.58 1.45
CA MET A 37 -0.79 7.61 2.11
C MET A 37 -0.20 6.20 2.06
N ILE A 38 0.27 5.78 0.88
CA ILE A 38 0.89 4.46 0.68
C ILE A 38 2.15 4.33 1.54
N ARG A 39 3.01 5.35 1.60
CA ARG A 39 4.22 5.33 2.44
C ARG A 39 3.90 5.15 3.92
N GLY A 40 2.89 5.88 4.43
CA GLY A 40 2.43 5.74 5.82
C GLY A 40 1.90 4.33 6.11
N ALA A 41 1.02 3.82 5.25
CA ALA A 41 0.43 2.49 5.41
C ALA A 41 1.48 1.35 5.38
N ILE A 42 2.50 1.47 4.52
CA ILE A 42 3.60 0.49 4.46
C ILE A 42 4.44 0.55 5.75
N ALA A 43 4.72 1.73 6.28
CA ALA A 43 5.48 1.89 7.51
C ALA A 43 4.74 1.23 8.69
N GLU A 44 3.45 1.55 8.88
CA GLU A 44 2.63 0.94 9.93
C GLU A 44 2.54 -0.59 9.76
N PHE A 45 2.32 -1.07 8.53
CA PHE A 45 2.27 -2.49 8.25
C PHE A 45 3.58 -3.19 8.60
N ARG A 46 4.72 -2.56 8.31
CA ARG A 46 6.03 -3.09 8.67
C ARG A 46 6.21 -3.14 10.18
N ASP A 47 5.84 -2.07 10.88
CA ASP A 47 6.02 -1.97 12.32
C ASP A 47 5.15 -3.00 13.06
N ARG A 48 3.90 -3.21 12.62
CA ARG A 48 3.01 -4.25 13.17
C ARG A 48 3.50 -5.68 12.94
N ASN A 49 4.26 -5.92 11.89
CA ASN A 49 4.83 -7.23 11.59
C ASN A 49 6.26 -7.39 12.14
N SER A 50 6.83 -6.33 12.73
CA SER A 50 8.15 -6.37 13.33
C SER A 50 8.04 -7.02 14.71
N TYR A 51 8.73 -8.13 14.90
CA TYR A 51 8.83 -8.78 16.20
C TYR A 51 9.87 -8.04 17.06
N GLU A 52 9.43 -7.44 18.16
CA GLU A 52 10.32 -6.96 19.21
C GLU A 52 10.48 -8.05 20.27
N LYS A 53 11.73 -8.46 20.53
CA LYS A 53 12.03 -9.43 21.58
C LYS A 53 11.62 -8.84 22.94
N PRO A 54 10.72 -9.49 23.71
CA PRO A 54 10.40 -9.04 25.07
C PRO A 54 11.66 -9.14 25.94
N ALA A 55 11.87 -8.11 26.77
CA ALA A 55 13.00 -8.03 27.71
C ALA A 55 13.02 -9.18 28.72
#